data_AF-A0A7S1BP91-F1
#
_entry.id   AF-A0A7S1BP91-F1
#
_cell.length_a   1.000
_cell.length_b   1.000
_cell.length_c   1.000
_cell.angle_alpha   90.00
_cell.angle_beta   90.00
_cell.angle_gamma   90.00
#
_symmetry.space_group_name_H-M   'P 1'
#
loop_
_entity.id
_entity.type
_entity.pdbx_description
1 polymer ?
#
loop_
_entity_poly.entity_id
_entity_poly.type
_entity_poly.pdbx_seq_one_letter_code
_entity_poly.pdbx_strand_id
1 'polypeptide(L)'
;MFLPLRRPSRTPGGSNIKFSMKKFWSSLGRSLISRKALSLLPIFLCVLVIISFTFQTGSPSFETKELQPSHSHVIPNNVIFTYHTNLLAMPNSTATDEEDIFLASNIRNTIRMHSSASVFFFTDDECIESIRRVMGESSLLPKYFSEEKRGMYKADICRGAALYELGGFYFDVDIQPRMTLWDVIDDDTVFVVPQVHAASKVPGCFFQAFIGVVSHSPLMMRYLEMFVEYYEGKRKVKGALGVVLLREAYDDVTSIHEKSQLWMEERYNAKKFPDVEPTVGKRRACHFVVAIPGTSIAPLYSRVRGSRMCGGKDSIKTVSYEVNG
;
A
#
# COMPACT_ATOMS: atom_id res chain seq x y z
N MET A 1 31.40 27.87 24.33
CA MET A 1 31.57 29.17 23.64
C MET A 1 31.22 28.93 22.17
N PHE A 2 29.95 29.09 21.81
CA PHE A 2 29.43 28.77 20.47
C PHE A 2 28.84 30.02 19.83
N LEU A 3 29.36 30.37 18.66
CA LEU A 3 28.94 31.50 17.83
C LEU A 3 27.59 31.19 17.15
N PRO A 4 26.68 32.17 16.99
CA PRO A 4 25.42 31.96 16.30
C PRO A 4 25.59 32.13 14.78
N LEU A 5 25.09 31.14 14.02
CA LEU A 5 24.99 31.19 12.56
C LEU A 5 23.89 32.19 12.14
N ARG A 6 24.30 33.18 11.34
CA ARG A 6 23.44 34.19 10.71
C ARG A 6 22.53 33.56 9.64
N ARG A 7 21.25 33.92 9.66
CA ARG A 7 20.29 33.65 8.58
C ARG A 7 20.55 34.58 7.37
N PRO A 8 20.46 34.12 6.12
CA PRO A 8 20.43 35.00 4.97
C PRO A 8 19.07 35.69 4.81
N SER A 9 19.14 36.97 4.45
CA SER A 9 18.07 37.91 4.16
C SER A 9 17.28 37.57 2.90
N ARG A 10 15.96 37.78 2.97
CA ARG A 10 15.04 37.77 1.83
C ARG A 10 15.27 39.00 0.95
N THR A 11 15.36 38.82 -0.37
CA THR A 11 15.21 39.87 -1.38
C THR A 11 13.82 39.79 -2.03
N PRO A 12 13.12 40.93 -2.26
CA PRO A 12 11.88 40.97 -3.02
C PRO A 12 12.12 41.41 -4.48
N GLY A 13 11.46 40.76 -5.43
CA GLY A 13 11.36 41.19 -6.83
C GLY A 13 10.54 40.15 -7.59
N GLY A 14 9.30 40.47 -7.98
CA GLY A 14 8.97 40.89 -9.36
C GLY A 14 8.71 39.63 -10.21
N SER A 15 7.68 39.47 -11.02
CA SER A 15 6.71 40.36 -11.64
C SER A 15 5.55 39.50 -12.16
N ASN A 16 4.35 40.06 -12.15
CA ASN A 16 3.14 39.49 -12.74
C ASN A 16 3.27 39.26 -14.25
N ILE A 17 2.95 38.06 -14.72
CA ILE A 17 2.55 37.82 -16.12
C ILE A 17 1.16 37.16 -16.08
N LYS A 18 0.13 37.96 -16.35
CA LYS A 18 -1.23 37.50 -16.62
C LYS A 18 -1.30 37.06 -18.08
N PHE A 19 -1.55 35.78 -18.33
CA PHE A 19 -1.97 35.30 -19.65
C PHE A 19 -3.47 34.98 -19.62
N SER A 20 -4.22 35.77 -20.39
CA SER A 20 -5.65 35.64 -20.60
C SER A 20 -5.89 34.85 -21.89
N MET A 21 -6.60 33.73 -21.82
CA MET A 21 -7.24 33.14 -22.99
C MET A 21 -8.72 32.94 -22.73
N LYS A 22 -9.49 33.88 -23.27
CA LYS A 22 -10.92 33.74 -23.55
C LYS A 22 -11.10 32.90 -24.81
N LYS A 23 -12.15 32.07 -24.78
CA LYS A 23 -12.92 31.50 -25.90
C LYS A 23 -12.21 30.49 -26.81
N PHE A 24 -12.70 29.25 -26.82
CA PHE A 24 -13.19 28.62 -28.06
C PHE A 24 -14.02 27.36 -27.77
N TRP A 25 -15.06 27.14 -28.58
CA TRP A 25 -16.03 26.03 -28.62
C TRP A 25 -17.28 26.09 -27.73
N SER A 26 -18.29 26.76 -28.28
CA SER A 26 -19.70 26.40 -28.17
C SER A 26 -20.18 25.80 -29.50
N SER A 27 -21.02 24.76 -29.42
CA SER A 27 -22.07 24.38 -30.38
C SER A 27 -21.85 23.14 -31.26
N LEU A 28 -23.00 22.52 -31.54
CA LEU A 28 -23.34 21.32 -32.33
C LEU A 28 -23.06 19.95 -31.69
N GLY A 29 -24.02 19.02 -31.57
CA GLY A 29 -25.39 19.01 -32.07
C GLY A 29 -26.26 17.90 -31.46
N ARG A 30 -27.57 18.15 -31.56
CA ARG A 30 -28.67 17.21 -31.28
C ARG A 30 -28.82 16.23 -32.45
N SER A 31 -29.08 14.96 -32.15
CA SER A 31 -29.81 13.99 -33.00
C SER A 31 -30.04 12.74 -32.12
N LEU A 32 -31.20 12.40 -31.57
CA LEU A 32 -32.49 12.02 -32.17
C LEU A 32 -32.36 10.94 -33.26
N ILE A 33 -32.20 9.69 -32.84
CA ILE A 33 -32.61 8.53 -33.64
C ILE A 33 -33.63 7.72 -32.83
N SER A 34 -34.82 7.63 -33.41
CA SER A 34 -35.94 6.82 -32.96
C SER A 34 -36.09 5.60 -33.85
N ARG A 35 -36.62 4.54 -33.23
CA ARG A 35 -37.58 3.56 -33.76
C ARG A 35 -37.09 2.40 -34.66
N LYS A 36 -37.60 1.23 -34.21
CA LYS A 36 -38.10 0.06 -34.95
C LYS A 36 -37.04 -0.96 -35.39
N ALA A 37 -37.03 -2.16 -34.80
CA ALA A 37 -37.96 -3.29 -34.96
C ALA A 37 -37.41 -4.27 -35.99
N LEU A 38 -37.29 -5.55 -35.59
CA LEU A 38 -37.18 -6.81 -36.35
C LEU A 38 -36.45 -7.78 -35.40
N SER A 39 -36.78 -9.05 -35.21
CA SER A 39 -37.83 -9.92 -35.72
C SER A 39 -37.73 -11.22 -34.92
N LEU A 40 -38.87 -11.77 -34.56
CA LEU A 40 -39.07 -13.14 -34.10
C LEU A 40 -38.61 -14.17 -35.14
N LEU A 41 -38.29 -15.40 -34.68
CA LEU A 41 -38.40 -16.75 -35.30
C LEU A 41 -37.12 -17.60 -35.09
N PRO A 42 -37.17 -18.95 -35.19
CA PRO A 42 -37.77 -19.86 -34.23
C PRO A 42 -36.83 -21.05 -33.88
N ILE A 43 -37.33 -21.87 -32.96
CA ILE A 43 -37.03 -23.28 -32.71
C ILE A 43 -36.45 -24.01 -33.94
N PHE A 44 -35.24 -24.56 -33.80
CA PHE A 44 -34.83 -25.74 -34.57
C PHE A 44 -34.22 -26.79 -33.64
N LEU A 45 -35.04 -27.82 -33.42
CA LEU A 45 -34.68 -29.13 -32.90
C LEU A 45 -33.88 -29.85 -34.00
N CYS A 46 -32.63 -30.25 -33.73
CA CYS A 46 -31.92 -31.23 -34.57
C CYS A 46 -31.05 -32.15 -33.69
N VAL A 47 -31.67 -33.27 -33.32
CA VAL A 47 -31.15 -34.64 -33.39
C VAL A 47 -29.64 -34.86 -33.14
N LEU A 48 -29.40 -35.43 -31.95
CA LEU A 48 -28.37 -36.41 -31.60
C LEU A 48 -27.68 -37.16 -32.75
N VAL A 49 -26.36 -37.07 -32.81
CA VAL A 49 -25.48 -38.21 -33.12
C VAL A 49 -24.34 -38.22 -32.11
N ILE A 50 -24.44 -39.11 -31.12
CA ILE A 50 -23.35 -39.48 -30.21
C ILE A 50 -22.44 -40.41 -30.99
N ILE A 51 -21.26 -39.93 -31.37
CA ILE A 51 -20.14 -40.79 -31.76
C ILE A 51 -19.11 -40.69 -30.64
N SER A 52 -19.11 -41.70 -29.76
CA SER A 52 -18.07 -41.92 -28.77
C SER A 52 -16.86 -42.56 -29.46
N PHE A 53 -15.92 -41.74 -29.93
CA PHE A 53 -14.58 -42.21 -30.28
C PHE A 53 -13.66 -42.05 -29.07
N THR A 54 -13.39 -43.15 -28.38
CA THR A 54 -12.31 -43.25 -27.39
C THR A 54 -10.96 -43.28 -28.10
N PHE A 55 -10.41 -42.10 -28.41
CA PHE A 55 -9.00 -41.97 -28.80
C PHE A 55 -8.14 -41.88 -27.54
N GLN A 56 -7.57 -43.02 -27.17
CA GLN A 56 -6.57 -43.13 -26.11
C GLN A 56 -5.22 -42.65 -26.66
N THR A 57 -5.04 -41.33 -26.67
CA THR A 57 -3.75 -40.70 -27.00
C THR A 57 -2.92 -40.64 -25.72
N GLY A 58 -1.99 -41.60 -25.60
CA GLY A 58 -0.96 -41.59 -24.56
C GLY A 58 0.02 -40.45 -24.82
N SER A 59 -0.30 -39.26 -24.36
CA SER A 59 0.63 -38.13 -24.34
C SER A 59 1.70 -38.39 -23.26
N PRO A 60 3.00 -38.32 -23.60
CA PRO A 60 4.06 -38.43 -22.61
C PRO A 60 3.95 -37.22 -21.68
N SER A 61 3.59 -37.46 -20.41
CA SER A 61 3.62 -36.45 -19.36
C SER A 61 5.09 -36.13 -19.06
N PHE A 62 5.64 -35.17 -19.79
CA PHE A 62 6.86 -34.48 -19.38
C PHE A 62 6.50 -33.66 -18.14
N GLU A 63 6.70 -34.27 -16.98
CA GLU A 63 6.69 -33.59 -15.70
C GLU A 63 7.95 -32.71 -15.63
N THR A 64 7.89 -31.54 -16.29
CA THR A 64 8.85 -30.48 -16.03
C THR A 64 8.64 -30.04 -14.60
N LYS A 65 9.39 -30.63 -13.67
CA LYS A 65 9.68 -30.02 -12.36
C LYS A 65 10.38 -28.70 -12.65
N GLU A 66 9.58 -27.68 -12.85
CA GLU A 66 10.01 -26.29 -12.91
C GLU A 66 10.75 -26.06 -11.58
N LEU A 67 12.08 -25.96 -11.64
CA LEU A 67 12.91 -25.62 -10.50
C LEU A 67 12.42 -24.25 -10.05
N GLN A 68 11.54 -24.21 -9.04
CA GLN A 68 11.20 -22.95 -8.43
C GLN A 68 12.50 -22.40 -7.84
N PRO A 69 12.95 -21.20 -8.28
CA PRO A 69 14.19 -20.62 -7.83
C PRO A 69 14.17 -20.58 -6.30
N SER A 70 15.21 -21.13 -5.67
CA SER A 70 15.34 -21.12 -4.22
C SER A 70 15.35 -19.66 -3.76
N HIS A 71 14.32 -19.25 -3.03
CA HIS A 71 14.22 -17.92 -2.45
C HIS A 71 15.43 -17.68 -1.53
N SER A 72 16.34 -16.79 -1.93
CA SER A 72 17.61 -16.51 -1.25
C SER A 72 17.52 -15.38 -0.22
N HIS A 73 16.48 -14.56 -0.27
CA HIS A 73 16.32 -13.41 0.63
C HIS A 73 16.12 -13.82 2.09
N VAL A 74 16.71 -13.04 3.00
CA VAL A 74 16.55 -13.25 4.45
C VAL A 74 15.19 -12.81 4.99
N ILE A 75 14.52 -11.86 4.33
CA ILE A 75 13.12 -11.50 4.63
C ILE A 75 12.24 -12.68 4.20
N PRO A 76 11.41 -13.26 5.09
CA PRO A 76 10.52 -14.37 4.71
C PRO A 76 9.59 -14.04 3.54
N ASN A 77 9.28 -15.04 2.70
CA ASN A 77 8.35 -14.88 1.57
C ASN A 77 6.87 -14.87 2.03
N ASN A 78 6.53 -13.92 2.90
CA ASN A 78 5.20 -13.70 3.44
C ASN A 78 4.67 -12.35 2.95
N VAL A 79 3.39 -12.30 2.59
CA VAL A 79 2.65 -11.07 2.29
C VAL A 79 1.57 -10.90 3.34
N ILE A 80 1.60 -9.77 4.04
CA ILE A 80 0.75 -9.48 5.19
C ILE A 80 -0.12 -8.26 4.89
N PHE A 81 -1.41 -8.41 5.16
CA PHE A 81 -2.39 -7.32 5.14
C PHE A 81 -3.05 -7.20 6.51
N THR A 82 -3.51 -5.99 6.85
CA THR A 82 -4.37 -5.75 8.02
C THR A 82 -5.57 -4.93 7.59
N TYR A 83 -6.77 -5.34 8.00
CA TYR A 83 -7.99 -4.56 7.83
C TYR A 83 -9.05 -5.05 8.82
N HIS A 84 -10.01 -4.19 9.17
CA HIS A 84 -11.04 -4.54 10.14
C HIS A 84 -11.95 -5.71 9.69
N THR A 85 -11.98 -6.00 8.39
CA THR A 85 -12.67 -7.16 7.80
C THR A 85 -11.75 -7.87 6.81
N ASN A 86 -11.92 -9.18 6.64
CA ASN A 86 -11.14 -9.93 5.65
C ASN A 86 -11.68 -9.69 4.23
N LEU A 87 -11.06 -8.76 3.51
CA LEU A 87 -11.44 -8.37 2.15
C LEU A 87 -11.26 -9.48 1.11
N LEU A 88 -10.45 -10.51 1.39
CA LEU A 88 -10.30 -11.68 0.51
C LEU A 88 -11.48 -12.65 0.63
N ALA A 89 -12.05 -12.75 1.83
CA ALA A 89 -13.17 -13.64 2.12
C ALA A 89 -14.54 -13.05 1.75
N MET A 90 -14.61 -11.75 1.42
CA MET A 90 -15.88 -11.12 1.06
C MET A 90 -16.39 -11.60 -0.32
N PRO A 91 -17.62 -12.14 -0.39
CA PRO A 91 -18.29 -12.37 -1.66
C PRO A 91 -18.44 -11.06 -2.45
N ASN A 92 -18.24 -11.10 -3.77
CA ASN A 92 -18.47 -9.93 -4.63
C ASN A 92 -19.91 -9.39 -4.54
N SER A 93 -20.88 -10.25 -4.21
CA SER A 93 -22.29 -9.89 -4.07
C SER A 93 -22.62 -9.16 -2.76
N THR A 94 -21.78 -9.26 -1.74
CA THR A 94 -22.02 -8.64 -0.43
C THR A 94 -21.30 -7.31 -0.25
N ALA A 95 -20.37 -6.98 -1.14
CA ALA A 95 -19.65 -5.72 -1.09
C ALA A 95 -20.60 -4.56 -1.48
N THR A 96 -21.14 -3.88 -0.48
CA THR A 96 -21.98 -2.68 -0.67
C THR A 96 -21.12 -1.43 -0.84
N ASP A 97 -19.86 -1.47 -0.40
CA ASP A 97 -18.90 -0.39 -0.60
C ASP A 97 -18.05 -0.60 -1.85
N GLU A 98 -18.14 0.34 -2.78
CA GLU A 98 -17.30 0.41 -3.97
C GLU A 98 -15.81 0.49 -3.60
N GLU A 99 -15.46 1.15 -2.50
CA GLU A 99 -14.08 1.22 -2.03
C GLU A 99 -13.55 -0.18 -1.67
N ASP A 100 -14.31 -0.97 -0.91
CA ASP A 100 -13.87 -2.31 -0.51
C ASP A 100 -13.69 -3.24 -1.72
N ILE A 101 -14.49 -3.07 -2.78
CA ILE A 101 -14.29 -3.79 -4.05
C ILE A 101 -12.94 -3.44 -4.68
N PHE A 102 -12.59 -2.14 -4.72
CA PHE A 102 -11.30 -1.70 -5.25
C PHE A 102 -10.13 -2.19 -4.40
N LEU A 103 -10.23 -2.11 -3.08
CA LEU A 103 -9.20 -2.59 -2.16
C LEU A 103 -9.02 -4.10 -2.29
N ALA A 104 -10.10 -4.88 -2.32
CA ALA A 104 -10.04 -6.33 -2.53
C ALA A 104 -9.39 -6.70 -3.88
N SER A 105 -9.69 -5.94 -4.94
CA SER A 105 -9.04 -6.10 -6.25
C SER A 105 -7.54 -5.81 -6.17
N ASN A 106 -7.14 -4.74 -5.47
CA ASN A 106 -5.74 -4.39 -5.25
C ASN A 106 -4.98 -5.50 -4.49
N ILE A 107 -5.56 -6.02 -3.40
CA ILE A 107 -4.99 -7.13 -2.61
C ILE A 107 -4.75 -8.36 -3.50
N ARG A 108 -5.74 -8.77 -4.31
CA ARG A 108 -5.59 -9.90 -5.24
C ARG A 108 -4.50 -9.64 -6.27
N ASN A 109 -4.35 -8.41 -6.75
CA ASN A 109 -3.25 -8.04 -7.64
C ASN A 109 -1.88 -8.15 -6.93
N THR A 110 -1.76 -7.69 -5.69
CA THR A 110 -0.54 -7.84 -4.88
C THR A 110 -0.15 -9.30 -4.70
N ILE A 111 -1.12 -10.17 -4.37
CA ILE A 111 -0.90 -11.62 -4.24
C ILE A 111 -0.42 -12.22 -5.56
N ARG A 112 -1.03 -11.84 -6.69
CA ARG A 112 -0.61 -12.32 -8.01
C ARG A 112 0.83 -11.91 -8.35
N MET A 113 1.26 -10.71 -7.94
CA MET A 113 2.65 -10.26 -8.14
C MET A 113 3.66 -11.00 -7.27
N HIS A 114 3.20 -11.60 -6.16
CA HIS A 114 4.01 -12.38 -5.23
C HIS A 114 3.44 -13.80 -5.12
N SER A 115 3.26 -14.47 -6.27
CA SER A 115 2.49 -15.72 -6.37
C SER A 115 3.07 -16.90 -5.59
N SER A 116 4.36 -16.84 -5.24
CA SER A 116 5.04 -17.84 -4.40
C SER A 116 4.94 -17.55 -2.90
N ALA A 117 4.42 -16.38 -2.51
CA ALA A 117 4.38 -15.96 -1.11
C ALA A 117 3.23 -16.61 -0.34
N SER A 118 3.47 -16.88 0.95
CA SER A 118 2.39 -17.18 1.89
C SER A 118 1.63 -15.89 2.22
N VAL A 119 0.30 -15.93 2.20
CA VAL A 119 -0.54 -14.74 2.37
C VAL A 119 -1.25 -14.78 3.72
N PHE A 120 -1.11 -13.71 4.49
CA PHE A 120 -1.77 -13.53 5.79
C PHE A 120 -2.61 -12.27 5.78
N PHE A 121 -3.82 -12.37 6.30
CA PHE A 121 -4.74 -11.24 6.41
C PHE A 121 -5.23 -11.16 7.84
N PHE A 122 -4.82 -10.11 8.56
CA PHE A 122 -5.14 -9.94 9.97
C PHE A 122 -6.37 -9.03 10.16
N THR A 123 -7.41 -9.62 10.71
CA THR A 123 -8.55 -8.96 11.35
C THR A 123 -8.24 -8.58 12.80
N ASP A 124 -9.12 -7.83 13.45
CA ASP A 124 -8.92 -7.41 14.84
C ASP A 124 -8.69 -8.60 15.80
N ASP A 125 -9.38 -9.72 15.61
CA ASP A 125 -9.21 -10.92 16.45
C ASP A 125 -7.84 -11.56 16.24
N GLU A 126 -7.42 -11.71 14.98
CA GLU A 126 -6.10 -12.24 14.63
C GLU A 126 -4.97 -11.32 15.11
N CYS A 127 -5.19 -10.01 15.09
CA CYS A 127 -4.27 -9.02 15.65
C CYS A 127 -4.10 -9.21 17.17
N ILE A 128 -5.19 -9.38 17.91
CA ILE A 128 -5.14 -9.61 19.37
C ILE A 128 -4.35 -10.87 19.70
N GLU A 129 -4.60 -11.96 18.97
CA GLU A 129 -3.88 -13.22 19.17
C GLU A 129 -2.39 -13.11 18.83
N SER A 130 -2.05 -12.39 17.75
CA SER A 130 -0.65 -12.11 17.40
C SER A 130 0.04 -11.29 18.50
N ILE A 131 -0.61 -10.23 19.00
CA ILE A 131 -0.05 -9.40 20.10
C ILE A 131 0.19 -10.26 21.35
N ARG A 132 -0.72 -11.19 21.70
CA ARG A 132 -0.52 -12.12 22.83
C ARG A 132 0.68 -13.02 22.63
N ARG A 133 0.84 -13.62 21.45
CA ARG A 133 1.98 -14.49 21.14
C ARG A 133 3.31 -13.74 21.17
N VAL A 134 3.32 -12.50 20.68
CA VAL A 134 4.54 -11.68 20.58
C VAL A 134 4.94 -11.04 21.91
N MET A 135 3.99 -10.42 22.62
CA MET A 135 4.27 -9.65 23.84
C MET A 135 4.07 -10.47 25.13
N GLY A 136 3.52 -11.68 25.02
CA GLY A 136 3.17 -12.54 26.13
C GLY A 136 1.84 -12.17 26.81
N GLU A 137 1.26 -13.15 27.51
CA GLU A 137 -0.05 -13.02 28.21
C GLU A 137 -0.07 -11.93 29.29
N SER A 138 1.09 -11.57 29.83
CA SER A 138 1.21 -10.52 30.85
C SER A 138 1.17 -9.10 30.31
N SER A 139 1.29 -8.93 28.98
CA SER A 139 1.27 -7.60 28.35
C SER A 139 -0.12 -6.98 28.40
N LEU A 140 -0.18 -5.66 28.64
CA LEU A 140 -1.42 -4.89 28.55
C LEU A 140 -1.76 -4.46 27.11
N LEU A 141 -0.86 -4.69 26.13
CA LEU A 141 -1.07 -4.25 24.75
C LEU A 141 -2.32 -4.84 24.07
N PRO A 142 -2.70 -6.13 24.26
CA PRO A 142 -3.97 -6.66 23.75
C PRO A 142 -5.20 -5.89 24.28
N LYS A 143 -5.16 -5.48 25.55
CA LYS A 143 -6.22 -4.67 26.17
C LYS A 143 -6.27 -3.28 25.53
N TYR A 144 -5.13 -2.60 25.42
CA TYR A 144 -5.04 -1.29 24.78
C TYR A 144 -5.52 -1.32 23.33
N PHE A 145 -5.15 -2.36 22.58
CA PHE A 145 -5.63 -2.57 21.21
C PHE A 145 -7.16 -2.70 21.14
N SER A 146 -7.76 -3.47 22.05
CA SER A 146 -9.21 -3.69 22.10
C SER A 146 -9.98 -2.41 22.47
N GLU A 147 -9.40 -1.58 23.32
CA GLU A 147 -10.01 -0.34 23.81
C GLU A 147 -9.80 0.86 22.87
N GLU A 148 -8.76 0.82 22.02
CA GLU A 148 -8.42 1.89 21.07
C GLU A 148 -9.55 2.15 20.05
N LYS A 149 -9.91 3.42 19.90
CA LYS A 149 -11.01 3.87 19.02
C LYS A 149 -10.53 4.34 17.65
N ARG A 150 -9.25 4.68 17.54
CA ARG A 150 -8.62 5.12 16.28
C ARG A 150 -8.13 3.91 15.50
N GLY A 151 -8.87 3.56 14.46
CA GLY A 151 -8.51 2.42 13.59
C GLY A 151 -7.07 2.47 13.05
N MET A 152 -6.54 3.67 12.75
CA MET A 152 -5.13 3.80 12.32
C MET A 152 -4.12 3.38 13.39
N TYR A 153 -4.40 3.61 14.68
CA TYR A 153 -3.51 3.19 15.76
C TYR A 153 -3.60 1.68 16.00
N LYS A 154 -4.80 1.10 15.89
CA LYS A 154 -4.97 -0.36 15.86
C LYS A 154 -4.16 -0.99 14.73
N ALA A 155 -4.30 -0.48 13.51
CA ALA A 155 -3.55 -0.97 12.35
C ALA A 155 -2.03 -0.91 12.57
N ASP A 156 -1.53 0.18 13.17
CA ASP A 156 -0.11 0.34 13.47
C ASP A 156 0.43 -0.70 14.47
N ILE A 157 -0.34 -1.00 15.53
CA ILE A 157 0.01 -2.04 16.53
C ILE A 157 -0.04 -3.42 15.87
N CYS A 158 -1.13 -3.72 15.15
CA CYS A 158 -1.31 -5.03 14.52
C CYS A 158 -0.23 -5.34 13.48
N ARG A 159 0.11 -4.34 12.64
CA ARG A 159 1.22 -4.45 11.69
C ARG A 159 2.52 -4.80 12.39
N GLY A 160 2.84 -4.12 13.50
CA GLY A 160 4.04 -4.40 14.29
C GLY A 160 4.09 -5.83 14.81
N ALA A 161 2.97 -6.32 15.37
CA ALA A 161 2.87 -7.69 15.90
C ALA A 161 3.00 -8.74 14.80
N ALA A 162 2.25 -8.59 13.71
CA ALA A 162 2.28 -9.51 12.58
C ALA A 162 3.68 -9.57 11.92
N LEU A 163 4.34 -8.42 11.74
CA LEU A 163 5.69 -8.36 11.19
C LEU A 163 6.76 -8.93 12.14
N TYR A 164 6.64 -8.73 13.46
CA TYR A 164 7.54 -9.38 14.40
C TYR A 164 7.37 -10.91 14.38
N GLU A 165 6.13 -11.39 14.37
CA GLU A 165 5.82 -12.81 14.39
C GLU A 165 6.29 -13.51 13.10
N LEU A 166 5.86 -12.98 11.95
CA LEU A 166 6.00 -13.69 10.67
C LEU A 166 7.18 -13.20 9.83
N GLY A 167 7.62 -11.96 10.02
CA GLY A 167 8.43 -11.26 9.01
C GLY A 167 7.72 -11.16 7.65
N GLY A 168 8.44 -10.74 6.63
CA GLY A 168 7.94 -10.60 5.26
C GLY A 168 7.54 -9.17 4.92
N PHE A 169 6.63 -9.04 3.95
CA PHE A 169 6.14 -7.77 3.41
C PHE A 169 4.75 -7.45 3.92
N TYR A 170 4.64 -6.36 4.66
CA TYR A 170 3.38 -5.74 4.96
C TYR A 170 2.98 -4.73 3.88
N PHE A 171 1.72 -4.75 3.50
CA PHE A 171 1.08 -3.72 2.68
C PHE A 171 -0.20 -3.20 3.35
N ASP A 172 -0.34 -1.88 3.46
CA ASP A 172 -1.66 -1.27 3.60
C ASP A 172 -2.50 -1.72 2.40
N VAL A 173 -3.79 -1.99 2.61
CA VAL A 173 -4.69 -2.50 1.56
C VAL A 173 -4.85 -1.54 0.37
N ASP A 174 -4.46 -0.28 0.53
CA ASP A 174 -4.48 0.75 -0.51
C ASP A 174 -3.10 1.01 -1.16
N ILE A 175 -2.07 0.23 -0.85
CA ILE A 175 -0.76 0.28 -1.54
C ILE A 175 -0.75 -0.72 -2.68
N GLN A 176 -0.29 -0.29 -3.86
CA GLN A 176 -0.25 -1.16 -5.04
C GLN A 176 1.20 -1.40 -5.49
N PRO A 177 1.70 -2.64 -5.44
CA PRO A 177 2.96 -2.98 -6.09
C PRO A 177 2.82 -2.92 -7.61
N ARG A 178 3.94 -2.60 -8.27
CA ARG A 178 4.06 -2.52 -9.73
C ARG A 178 4.92 -3.65 -10.31
N MET A 179 5.67 -4.33 -9.46
CA MET A 179 6.55 -5.46 -9.74
C MET A 179 6.66 -6.32 -8.48
N THR A 180 7.23 -7.52 -8.60
CA THR A 180 7.67 -8.27 -7.42
C THR A 180 8.79 -7.50 -6.72
N LEU A 181 8.75 -7.45 -5.40
CA LEU A 181 9.77 -6.70 -4.65
C LEU A 181 11.11 -7.44 -4.57
N TRP A 182 11.11 -8.75 -4.85
CA TRP A 182 12.33 -9.56 -4.92
C TRP A 182 13.29 -9.13 -6.04
N ASP A 183 12.79 -8.43 -7.06
CA ASP A 183 13.64 -7.91 -8.15
C ASP A 183 14.46 -6.68 -7.74
N VAL A 184 14.14 -6.06 -6.59
CA VAL A 184 14.70 -4.76 -6.19
C VAL A 184 15.18 -4.68 -4.75
N ILE A 185 14.92 -5.71 -3.94
CA ILE A 185 15.42 -5.83 -2.56
C ILE A 185 16.65 -6.74 -2.58
N ASP A 186 17.73 -6.31 -1.93
CA ASP A 186 18.95 -7.10 -1.83
C ASP A 186 18.72 -8.32 -0.92
N ASP A 187 19.33 -9.45 -1.26
CA ASP A 187 19.15 -10.74 -0.57
C ASP A 187 19.43 -10.68 0.95
N ASP A 188 20.36 -9.83 1.38
CA ASP A 188 20.74 -9.67 2.79
C ASP A 188 20.01 -8.52 3.51
N THR A 189 19.07 -7.85 2.84
CA THR A 189 18.25 -6.78 3.43
C THR A 189 17.44 -7.34 4.61
N VAL A 190 17.61 -6.77 5.80
CA VAL A 190 16.85 -7.19 7.00
C VAL A 190 15.63 -6.31 7.28
N PHE A 191 15.61 -5.11 6.70
CA PHE A 191 14.55 -4.13 6.87
C PHE A 191 14.47 -3.21 5.64
N VAL A 192 13.28 -3.02 5.10
CA VAL A 192 13.03 -2.07 4.02
C VAL A 192 11.79 -1.25 4.34
N VAL A 193 11.90 0.07 4.22
CA VAL A 193 10.79 0.98 4.49
C VAL A 193 10.94 2.27 3.68
N PRO A 194 9.86 2.86 3.17
CA PRO A 194 9.94 4.16 2.54
C PRO A 194 9.96 5.26 3.59
N GLN A 195 10.71 6.33 3.36
CA GLN A 195 10.61 7.57 4.12
C GLN A 195 9.46 8.42 3.60
N VAL A 196 8.79 9.15 4.49
CA VAL A 196 7.76 10.12 4.08
C VAL A 196 8.38 11.22 3.23
N HIS A 197 7.60 11.77 2.31
CA HIS A 197 8.05 12.89 1.49
C HIS A 197 8.51 14.09 2.34
N ALA A 198 9.55 14.82 1.90
CA ALA A 198 10.17 15.93 2.63
C ALA A 198 9.20 17.07 3.04
N ALA A 199 8.09 17.24 2.32
CA ALA A 199 7.03 18.20 2.65
C ALA A 199 5.93 17.64 3.60
N SER A 200 6.14 16.47 4.19
CA SER A 200 5.28 15.91 5.24
C SER A 200 5.37 16.75 6.52
N LYS A 201 4.39 16.60 7.42
CA LYS A 201 4.42 17.21 8.76
C LYS A 201 5.44 16.57 9.70
N VAL A 202 5.95 15.40 9.33
CA VAL A 202 6.92 14.60 10.10
C VAL A 202 8.10 14.19 9.19
N PRO A 203 8.84 15.17 8.62
CA PRO A 203 9.91 14.87 7.67
C PRO A 203 10.97 13.95 8.28
N GLY A 204 11.49 13.01 7.50
CA GLY A 204 12.48 12.02 7.94
C GLY A 204 11.90 10.81 8.67
N CYS A 205 10.61 10.80 9.01
CA CYS A 205 9.92 9.61 9.51
C CYS A 205 9.57 8.63 8.37
N PHE A 206 9.02 7.47 8.71
CA PHE A 206 8.72 6.43 7.74
C PHE A 206 7.27 6.41 7.27
N PHE A 207 7.10 6.15 5.98
CA PHE A 207 5.83 5.87 5.34
C PHE A 207 5.48 4.39 5.55
N GLN A 208 4.97 4.09 6.74
CA GLN A 208 4.68 2.73 7.25
C GLN A 208 3.56 1.96 6.52
N ALA A 209 3.07 2.47 5.38
CA ALA A 209 2.09 1.77 4.55
C ALA A 209 2.70 0.58 3.80
N PHE A 210 4.03 0.53 3.69
CA PHE A 210 4.79 -0.63 3.25
C PHE A 210 5.97 -0.84 4.19
N ILE A 211 6.20 -2.09 4.62
CA ILE A 211 7.37 -2.48 5.42
C ILE A 211 7.77 -3.89 5.00
N GLY A 212 9.05 -4.11 4.72
CA GLY A 212 9.64 -5.45 4.67
C GLY A 212 10.58 -5.67 5.85
N VAL A 213 10.51 -6.83 6.51
CA VAL A 213 11.39 -7.10 7.66
C VAL A 213 11.60 -8.60 7.88
N VAL A 214 12.75 -8.98 8.43
CA VAL A 214 12.99 -10.33 8.94
C VAL A 214 12.08 -10.65 10.13
N SER A 215 11.71 -11.92 10.30
CA SER A 215 10.98 -12.37 11.48
C SER A 215 11.80 -12.14 12.75
N HIS A 216 11.12 -11.90 13.87
CA HIS A 216 11.69 -11.60 15.18
C HIS A 216 12.68 -10.42 15.19
N SER A 217 12.45 -9.44 14.33
CA SER A 217 13.30 -8.25 14.24
C SER A 217 13.31 -7.47 15.57
N PRO A 218 14.49 -7.13 16.13
CA PRO A 218 14.59 -6.33 17.35
C PRO A 218 13.96 -4.94 17.18
N LEU A 219 13.94 -4.40 15.95
CA LEU A 219 13.24 -3.14 15.65
C LEU A 219 11.72 -3.28 15.87
N MET A 220 11.10 -4.36 15.37
CA MET A 220 9.65 -4.56 15.52
C MET A 220 9.25 -4.80 16.97
N MET A 221 10.07 -5.51 17.76
CA MET A 221 9.86 -5.62 19.20
C MET A 221 9.92 -4.26 19.88
N ARG A 222 10.98 -3.48 19.62
CA ARG A 222 11.15 -2.14 20.20
C ARG A 222 9.98 -1.22 19.85
N TYR A 223 9.49 -1.31 18.62
CA TYR A 223 8.31 -0.56 18.16
C TYR A 223 7.04 -0.89 18.98
N LEU A 224 6.80 -2.17 19.29
CA LEU A 224 5.66 -2.61 20.10
C LEU A 224 5.80 -2.21 21.58
N GLU A 225 7.00 -2.31 22.15
CA GLU A 225 7.30 -1.83 23.51
C GLU A 225 6.99 -0.32 23.64
N MET A 226 7.33 0.48 22.63
CA MET A 226 7.03 1.91 22.64
C MET A 226 5.52 2.21 22.62
N PHE A 227 4.69 1.34 22.01
CA PHE A 227 3.24 1.46 22.14
C PHE A 227 2.78 1.20 23.58
N VAL A 228 3.35 0.20 24.26
CA VAL A 228 3.07 -0.05 25.68
C VAL A 228 3.42 1.20 26.50
N GLU A 229 4.62 1.76 26.30
CA GLU A 229 5.04 3.00 26.98
C GLU A 229 4.09 4.18 26.71
N TYR A 230 3.58 4.30 25.49
CA TYR A 230 2.62 5.36 25.11
C TYR A 230 1.28 5.19 25.84
N TYR A 231 0.68 4.01 25.83
CA TYR A 231 -0.63 3.77 26.48
C TYR A 231 -0.55 3.78 28.01
N GLU A 232 0.60 3.45 28.59
CA GLU A 232 0.87 3.62 30.02
C GLU A 232 1.14 5.08 30.43
N GLY A 233 1.19 6.00 29.47
CA GLY A 233 1.46 7.42 29.71
C GLY A 233 2.92 7.74 30.03
N LYS A 234 3.83 6.76 29.87
CA LYS A 234 5.29 6.93 30.06
C LYS A 234 5.93 7.68 28.89
N ARG A 235 5.31 7.64 27.71
CA ARG A 235 5.76 8.33 26.49
C ARG A 235 4.70 9.28 25.95
N LYS A 236 5.13 10.47 25.49
CA LYS A 236 4.28 11.44 24.78
C LYS A 236 4.79 11.61 23.37
N VAL A 237 3.92 11.38 22.39
CA VAL A 237 4.26 11.48 20.97
C VAL A 237 3.54 12.66 20.33
N LYS A 238 4.27 13.46 19.56
CA LYS A 238 3.70 14.55 18.74
C LYS A 238 3.70 14.13 17.28
N GLY A 239 2.51 14.02 16.67
CA GLY A 239 2.36 13.68 15.25
C GLY A 239 1.58 12.40 15.03
N ALA A 240 1.84 11.73 13.90
CA ALA A 240 1.24 10.43 13.59
C ALA A 240 1.96 9.36 14.41
N LEU A 241 1.23 8.73 15.35
CA LEU A 241 1.78 7.87 16.40
C LEU A 241 2.70 6.77 15.86
N GLY A 242 2.20 5.85 15.03
CA GLY A 242 3.02 4.74 14.50
C GLY A 242 4.20 5.22 13.66
N VAL A 243 3.99 6.24 12.81
CA VAL A 243 5.05 6.84 11.98
C VAL A 243 6.23 7.34 12.81
N VAL A 244 5.95 8.01 13.94
CA VAL A 244 6.99 8.55 14.82
C VAL A 244 7.63 7.42 15.63
N LEU A 245 6.83 6.53 16.22
CA LEU A 245 7.35 5.42 17.03
C LEU A 245 8.21 4.45 16.20
N LEU A 246 7.84 4.16 14.94
CA LEU A 246 8.64 3.30 14.07
C LEU A 246 9.99 3.95 13.74
N ARG A 247 10.01 5.28 13.54
CA ARG A 247 11.25 6.02 13.33
C ARG A 247 12.14 5.99 14.58
N GLU A 248 11.56 6.25 15.75
CA GLU A 248 12.29 6.21 17.02
C GLU A 248 12.83 4.80 17.31
N ALA A 249 12.04 3.74 17.07
CA ALA A 249 12.48 2.36 17.24
C ALA A 249 13.62 1.99 16.28
N TYR A 250 13.59 2.48 15.04
CA TYR A 250 14.71 2.32 14.11
C TYR A 250 15.96 3.02 14.62
N ASP A 251 15.85 4.26 15.08
CA ASP A 251 16.99 5.02 15.61
C ASP A 251 17.59 4.36 16.87
N ASP A 252 16.76 3.73 17.72
CA ASP A 252 17.19 2.98 18.92
C ASP A 252 17.95 1.67 18.55
N VAL A 253 17.58 1.00 17.45
CA VAL A 253 18.11 -0.33 17.06
C VAL A 253 19.12 -0.20 15.92
N THR A 254 20.31 0.29 16.26
CA THR A 254 21.39 0.57 15.28
C THR A 254 21.93 -0.66 14.55
N SER A 255 21.80 -1.86 15.14
CA SER A 255 22.34 -3.11 14.58
C SER A 255 21.75 -3.51 13.23
N ILE A 256 20.62 -2.92 12.82
CA ILE A 256 19.99 -3.25 11.54
C ILE A 256 20.30 -2.23 10.43
N HIS A 257 20.91 -1.07 10.75
CA HIS A 257 21.02 0.06 9.83
C HIS A 257 21.83 -0.28 8.57
N GLU A 258 22.92 -1.04 8.72
CA GLU A 258 23.79 -1.44 7.62
C GLU A 258 23.07 -2.28 6.55
N LYS A 259 22.09 -3.09 6.99
CA LYS A 259 21.32 -3.99 6.14
C LYS A 259 19.90 -3.47 5.88
N SER A 260 19.68 -2.17 6.07
CA SER A 260 18.38 -1.54 5.85
C SER A 260 18.35 -0.83 4.50
N GLN A 261 17.30 -1.06 3.71
CA GLN A 261 17.01 -0.28 2.51
C GLN A 261 15.97 0.80 2.83
N LEU A 262 16.37 2.07 2.77
CA LEU A 262 15.46 3.20 2.97
C LEU A 262 15.00 3.73 1.62
N TRP A 263 13.74 3.47 1.26
CA TRP A 263 13.14 3.99 0.03
C TRP A 263 12.57 5.40 0.25
N MET A 264 12.05 6.04 -0.80
CA MET A 264 11.49 7.39 -0.71
C MET A 264 10.08 7.48 -1.27
N GLU A 265 9.16 8.05 -0.51
CA GLU A 265 7.88 8.50 -1.03
C GLU A 265 8.09 9.81 -1.82
N GLU A 266 7.92 9.76 -3.14
CA GLU A 266 8.17 10.87 -4.05
C GLU A 266 6.94 11.24 -4.86
N ARG A 267 6.78 12.52 -5.16
CA ARG A 267 5.73 12.95 -6.07
C ARG A 267 6.09 12.47 -7.48
N TYR A 268 5.15 11.80 -8.13
CA TYR A 268 5.29 11.33 -9.51
C TYR A 268 5.71 12.48 -10.44
N ASN A 269 6.65 12.16 -11.32
CA ASN A 269 7.19 13.03 -12.34
C ASN A 269 7.50 12.18 -13.59
N ALA A 270 6.80 12.44 -14.69
CA ALA A 270 6.93 11.65 -15.93
C ALA A 270 8.35 11.64 -16.53
N LYS A 271 9.15 12.68 -16.26
CA LYS A 271 10.56 12.71 -16.72
C LYS A 271 11.45 11.79 -15.87
N LYS A 272 11.19 11.69 -14.57
CA LYS A 272 11.94 10.82 -13.66
C LYS A 272 11.49 9.36 -13.74
N PHE A 273 10.18 9.16 -13.94
CA PHE A 273 9.51 7.87 -13.87
C PHE A 273 8.72 7.62 -15.18
N PRO A 274 9.40 7.51 -16.34
CA PRO A 274 8.73 7.45 -17.64
C PRO A 274 7.86 6.20 -17.83
N ASP A 275 8.22 5.09 -17.18
CA ASP A 275 7.50 3.81 -17.27
C ASP A 275 6.34 3.71 -16.27
N VAL A 276 5.99 4.81 -15.60
CA VAL A 276 5.03 4.83 -14.51
C VAL A 276 3.78 5.57 -14.92
N GLU A 277 2.67 4.83 -14.98
CA GLU A 277 1.38 5.45 -15.25
C GLU A 277 0.96 6.32 -14.05
N PRO A 278 0.63 7.60 -14.25
CA PRO A 278 0.15 8.44 -13.16
C PRO A 278 -1.17 7.87 -12.61
N THR A 279 -1.22 7.69 -11.30
CA THR A 279 -2.48 7.49 -10.58
C THR A 279 -3.40 8.70 -10.78
N VAL A 280 -4.69 8.41 -10.90
CA VAL A 280 -5.73 9.43 -11.06
C VAL A 280 -6.37 9.76 -9.71
N GLY A 281 -6.61 11.03 -9.46
CA GLY A 281 -7.18 11.53 -8.20
C GLY A 281 -6.95 13.03 -8.07
N LYS A 282 -7.77 13.71 -7.25
CA LYS A 282 -7.61 15.15 -6.99
C LYS A 282 -6.68 15.45 -5.81
N ARG A 283 -6.51 14.49 -4.90
CA ARG A 283 -5.72 14.69 -3.68
C ARG A 283 -4.25 14.53 -3.99
N ARG A 284 -3.42 15.35 -3.34
CA ARG A 284 -1.96 15.31 -3.48
C ARG A 284 -1.39 13.91 -3.25
N ALA A 285 -1.92 13.18 -2.25
CA ALA A 285 -1.49 11.84 -1.86
C ALA A 285 -1.59 10.80 -3.00
N CYS A 286 -2.41 11.04 -4.02
CA CYS A 286 -2.54 10.12 -5.14
C CYS A 286 -1.30 10.13 -6.00
N HIS A 287 -0.73 11.30 -6.24
CA HIS A 287 0.37 11.48 -7.15
C HIS A 287 1.72 11.14 -6.53
N PHE A 288 1.76 10.19 -5.60
CA PHE A 288 2.98 9.71 -4.97
C PHE A 288 3.26 8.27 -5.39
N VAL A 289 4.55 8.01 -5.55
CA VAL A 289 5.12 6.68 -5.75
C VAL A 289 6.15 6.44 -4.66
N VAL A 290 6.44 5.18 -4.38
CA VAL A 290 7.62 4.81 -3.61
C VAL A 290 8.73 4.48 -4.61
N ALA A 291 9.86 5.16 -4.48
CA ALA A 291 11.00 5.05 -5.37
C ALA A 291 12.27 4.60 -4.63
N ILE A 292 13.13 3.86 -5.33
CA ILE A 292 14.45 3.47 -4.83
C ILE A 292 15.39 4.68 -5.01
N PRO A 293 16.07 5.15 -3.94
CA PRO A 293 16.89 6.35 -4.00
C PRO A 293 17.93 6.29 -5.13
N GLY A 294 18.08 7.40 -5.87
CA GLY A 294 19.05 7.49 -6.96
C GLY A 294 18.65 6.79 -8.26
N THR A 295 17.48 6.14 -8.33
CA THR A 295 17.01 5.43 -9.52
C THR A 295 15.75 6.07 -10.14
N SER A 296 15.35 5.58 -11.31
CA SER A 296 14.04 5.81 -11.94
C SER A 296 13.05 4.67 -11.65
N ILE A 297 13.38 3.76 -10.74
CA ILE A 297 12.56 2.59 -10.40
C ILE A 297 11.61 2.98 -9.26
N ALA A 298 10.31 2.82 -9.53
CA ALA A 298 9.25 3.03 -8.56
C ALA A 298 8.48 1.71 -8.34
N PRO A 299 8.87 0.87 -7.38
CA PRO A 299 8.24 -0.44 -7.19
C PRO A 299 6.78 -0.37 -6.72
N LEU A 300 6.34 0.74 -6.10
CA LEU A 300 4.99 0.87 -5.55
C LEU A 300 4.33 2.20 -5.94
N TYR A 301 3.01 2.18 -6.11
CA TYR A 301 2.18 3.36 -5.95
C TYR A 301 1.88 3.57 -4.45
N SER A 302 2.01 4.81 -3.97
CA SER A 302 1.75 5.12 -2.55
C SER A 302 0.26 5.04 -2.19
N ARG A 303 -0.64 5.12 -3.18
CA ARG A 303 -2.08 4.89 -3.03
C ARG A 303 -2.68 4.38 -4.33
N VAL A 304 -3.53 3.37 -4.25
CA VAL A 304 -4.27 2.81 -5.38
C VAL A 304 -5.47 3.68 -5.76
N ARG A 305 -5.80 3.69 -7.06
CA ARG A 305 -7.04 4.29 -7.57
C ARG A 305 -8.26 3.60 -6.93
N GLY A 306 -9.26 4.40 -6.55
CA GLY A 306 -10.50 3.90 -5.92
C GLY A 306 -10.45 3.88 -4.40
N SER A 307 -9.25 3.94 -3.79
CA SER A 307 -9.12 4.14 -2.35
C SER A 307 -9.76 5.46 -1.89
N ARG A 308 -10.10 5.57 -0.61
CA ARG A 308 -10.57 6.80 0.05
C ARG A 308 -9.69 8.01 -0.25
N MET A 309 -8.39 7.78 -0.41
CA MET A 309 -7.42 8.83 -0.71
C MET A 309 -7.49 9.25 -2.18
N CYS A 310 -7.84 8.33 -3.10
CA CYS A 310 -7.68 8.49 -4.54
C CYS A 310 -8.88 8.07 -5.37
N GLY A 311 -9.97 8.80 -5.20
CA GLY A 311 -11.16 8.67 -6.03
C GLY A 311 -12.33 7.94 -5.37
N GLY A 312 -12.15 7.40 -4.16
CA GLY A 312 -13.24 6.82 -3.36
C GLY A 312 -14.26 7.88 -2.89
N LYS A 313 -15.32 7.43 -2.20
CA LYS A 313 -16.50 8.24 -1.82
C LYS A 313 -16.17 9.58 -1.14
N ASP A 314 -15.08 9.65 -0.37
CA ASP A 314 -14.65 10.87 0.33
C ASP A 314 -13.81 11.85 -0.52
N SER A 315 -13.46 11.47 -1.75
CA SER A 315 -12.63 12.30 -2.64
C SER A 315 -13.38 13.50 -3.24
N ILE A 316 -14.71 13.55 -3.09
CA ILE A 316 -15.58 14.64 -3.58
C ILE A 316 -15.66 15.82 -2.60
N LYS A 317 -15.06 15.74 -1.40
CA LYS A 317 -14.83 16.95 -0.60
C LYS A 317 -13.78 17.83 -1.31
N THR A 318 -14.29 18.67 -2.21
CA THR A 318 -13.57 19.69 -2.96
C THR A 318 -12.72 20.49 -1.99
N VAL A 319 -11.41 20.25 -2.02
CA VAL A 319 -10.46 21.24 -1.55
C VAL A 319 -10.52 22.36 -2.58
N SER A 320 -11.39 23.35 -2.34
CA SER A 320 -11.28 24.64 -2.99
C SER A 320 -9.98 25.24 -2.48
N TYR A 321 -8.88 24.99 -3.19
CA TYR A 321 -7.74 25.89 -3.10
C TYR A 321 -8.23 27.21 -3.68
N GLU A 322 -8.53 28.17 -2.80
CA GLU A 322 -8.56 29.57 -3.20
C GLU A 322 -7.20 29.86 -3.83
N VAL A 323 -7.20 29.98 -5.15
CA VAL A 323 -6.08 30.54 -5.89
C VAL A 323 -6.08 32.01 -5.51
N ASN A 324 -5.33 32.36 -4.45
CA ASN A 324 -4.99 33.74 -4.16
C ASN A 324 -4.12 34.23 -5.33
N GLY A 325 -4.77 34.89 -6.28
CA GLY A 325 -4.15 35.62 -7.38
C GLY A 325 -3.74 37.04 -6.99
#